data_AF-A0A2H1VVI8-F1
#
_entry.id   AF-A0A2H1VVI8-F1
#
_cell.length_a   1.000
_cell.length_b   1.000
_cell.length_c   1.000
_cell.angle_alpha   90.00
_cell.angle_beta   90.00
_cell.angle_gamma   90.00
#
_symmetry.space_group_name_H-M   'P 1'
#
loop_
_entity.id
_entity.type
_entity.pdbx_description
1 polymer ?
#
loop_
_entity_poly.entity_id
_entity_poly.type
_entity_poly.pdbx_seq_one_letter_code
_entity_poly.pdbx_strand_id
1 'polypeptide(L)'
;MFKPAIHGLFYLFCMMTLDCTTIFFLSLIKLLTDKLLLWNRALLLTQKNGCSREYSKEMFFTFEKILKCYGIVKDNYQRLIFFQIFEVFFQSLCNIKLLIDYSNDYINRTVADNQSSLPTFVFVWVVKRIVTQVFLSLVFDSFYEAEKNSYNSCLIVLSNNYDQKRLCKNVLRLHRASFSKLRICGMFYVDVCHLLCLIELLTNYTIVLLQFVF
;
A
#
# COMPACT_ATOMS: atom_id res chain seq x y z
N MET A 1 -40.42 7.93 -9.16
CA MET A 1 -39.57 6.96 -9.89
C MET A 1 -38.24 7.65 -10.22
N PHE A 2 -37.28 7.60 -9.30
CA PHE A 2 -35.96 8.23 -9.47
C PHE A 2 -35.15 7.38 -10.45
N LYS A 3 -35.01 7.80 -11.70
CA LYS A 3 -33.98 7.22 -12.59
C LYS A 3 -32.63 7.71 -12.07
N PRO A 4 -31.75 6.86 -11.53
CA PRO A 4 -30.39 7.31 -11.29
C PRO A 4 -29.84 7.79 -12.63
N ALA A 5 -29.35 9.03 -12.68
CA ALA A 5 -28.70 9.55 -13.87
C ALA A 5 -27.59 8.56 -14.25
N ILE A 6 -27.47 8.20 -15.53
CA ILE A 6 -26.49 7.21 -16.05
C ILE A 6 -25.07 7.50 -15.51
N HIS A 7 -24.76 8.77 -15.27
CA HIS A 7 -23.54 9.25 -14.64
C HIS A 7 -23.25 8.64 -13.25
N GLY A 8 -24.27 8.43 -12.41
CA GLY A 8 -24.10 7.84 -11.08
C GLY A 8 -23.74 6.36 -11.13
N LEU A 9 -24.37 5.59 -12.04
CA LEU A 9 -24.02 4.19 -12.26
C LEU A 9 -22.61 4.05 -12.82
N PHE A 10 -22.23 4.91 -13.76
CA PHE A 10 -20.87 4.95 -14.30
C PHE A 10 -19.83 5.27 -13.21
N TYR A 11 -20.10 6.26 -12.37
CA TYR A 11 -19.23 6.59 -11.24
C TYR A 11 -19.05 5.42 -10.27
N LEU A 12 -20.14 4.77 -9.85
CA LEU A 12 -20.07 3.59 -8.98
C LEU A 12 -19.27 2.45 -9.62
N PHE A 13 -19.44 2.21 -10.92
CA PHE A 13 -18.66 1.22 -11.65
C PHE A 13 -17.16 1.54 -11.67
N CYS A 14 -16.79 2.80 -11.93
CA CYS A 14 -15.40 3.24 -11.84
C CYS A 14 -14.82 3.02 -10.45
N MET A 15 -15.55 3.37 -9.39
CA MET A 15 -15.11 3.18 -8.00
C MET A 15 -14.89 1.70 -7.66
N MET A 16 -15.81 0.83 -8.09
CA MET A 16 -15.68 -0.61 -7.87
C MET A 16 -14.48 -1.19 -8.63
N THR A 17 -14.21 -0.68 -9.84
CA THR A 17 -13.04 -1.10 -10.64
C THR A 17 -11.73 -0.71 -9.95
N LEU A 18 -11.66 0.50 -9.40
CA LEU A 18 -10.50 0.96 -8.62
C LEU A 18 -10.29 0.10 -7.37
N ASP A 19 -11.37 -0.23 -6.65
CA ASP A 19 -11.32 -1.09 -5.47
C ASP A 19 -10.81 -2.50 -5.82
N CYS A 20 -11.36 -3.11 -6.87
CA CYS A 20 -10.91 -4.42 -7.36
C CYS A 20 -9.43 -4.40 -7.75
N THR A 21 -9.00 -3.36 -8.45
CA THR A 21 -7.60 -3.19 -8.89
C THR A 21 -6.67 -3.06 -7.68
N THR A 22 -7.09 -2.33 -6.65
CA THR A 22 -6.35 -2.17 -5.40
C THR A 22 -6.25 -3.50 -4.64
N ILE A 23 -7.35 -4.26 -4.53
CA ILE A 23 -7.34 -5.57 -3.88
C ILE A 23 -6.43 -6.56 -4.60
N PHE A 24 -6.47 -6.58 -5.94
CA PHE A 24 -5.59 -7.41 -6.75
C PHE A 24 -4.12 -7.03 -6.52
N PHE A 25 -3.82 -5.73 -6.49
CA PHE A 25 -2.48 -5.22 -6.19
C PHE A 25 -1.96 -5.67 -4.82
N LEU A 26 -2.77 -5.49 -3.77
CA LEU A 26 -2.45 -5.93 -2.41
C LEU A 26 -2.13 -7.42 -2.36
N SER A 27 -2.95 -8.22 -3.05
CA SER A 27 -2.78 -9.67 -3.10
C SER A 27 -1.49 -10.06 -3.79
N LEU A 28 -1.09 -9.33 -4.84
CA LEU A 28 0.15 -9.56 -5.58
C LEU A 28 1.40 -9.22 -4.76
N ILE A 29 1.39 -8.08 -4.05
CA ILE A 29 2.50 -7.72 -3.15
C ILE A 29 2.60 -8.75 -2.02
N LYS A 30 1.48 -9.13 -1.40
CA LYS A 30 1.45 -10.17 -0.36
C LYS A 30 2.04 -11.50 -0.86
N LEU A 31 1.66 -11.93 -2.07
CA LEU A 31 2.22 -13.13 -2.68
C LEU A 31 3.74 -13.03 -2.87
N LEU A 32 4.25 -11.86 -3.31
CA LEU A 32 5.69 -11.62 -3.43
C LEU A 32 6.39 -11.67 -2.05
N THR A 33 5.77 -11.10 -1.02
CA THR A 33 6.26 -11.18 0.38
C THR A 33 6.40 -12.63 0.81
N ASP A 34 5.36 -13.44 0.64
CA ASP A 34 5.38 -14.85 1.04
C ASP A 34 6.45 -15.65 0.28
N LYS A 35 6.61 -15.40 -1.03
CA LYS A 35 7.66 -16.02 -1.85
C LYS A 35 9.06 -15.63 -1.38
N LEU A 36 9.25 -14.37 -1.00
CA LEU A 36 10.53 -13.87 -0.50
C LEU A 36 10.86 -14.45 0.88
N LEU A 37 9.87 -14.59 1.76
CA LEU A 37 10.04 -15.25 3.06
C LEU A 37 10.40 -16.74 2.90
N LEU A 38 9.73 -17.45 1.99
CA LEU A 38 10.05 -18.85 1.69
C LEU A 38 11.47 -18.99 1.14
N TRP A 39 11.87 -18.10 0.23
CA TRP A 39 13.22 -18.05 -0.30
C TRP A 39 14.24 -17.81 0.83
N ASN A 40 13.99 -16.87 1.73
CA ASN A 40 14.87 -16.59 2.86
C ASN A 40 15.03 -17.81 3.79
N ARG A 41 13.94 -18.51 4.08
CA ARG A 41 13.97 -19.77 4.87
C ARG A 41 14.79 -20.86 4.16
N ALA A 42 14.61 -21.02 2.86
CA ALA A 42 15.38 -21.99 2.08
C ALA A 42 16.89 -21.67 2.11
N LEU A 43 17.25 -20.39 1.99
CA LEU A 43 18.65 -19.95 2.11
C LEU A 43 19.25 -20.37 3.46
N LEU A 44 18.57 -20.10 4.57
CA LEU A 44 19.04 -20.46 5.91
C LEU A 44 19.14 -21.99 6.14
N LEU A 45 18.25 -22.78 5.53
CA LEU A 45 18.34 -24.24 5.59
C LEU A 45 19.55 -24.78 4.83
N THR A 46 19.82 -24.21 3.65
CA THR A 46 20.98 -24.62 2.84
C THR A 46 22.31 -24.26 3.49
N GLN A 47 22.35 -23.23 4.35
CA GLN A 47 23.51 -22.91 5.15
C GLN A 47 23.89 -24.05 6.11
N LYS A 48 22.91 -24.76 6.67
CA LYS A 48 23.11 -25.86 7.63
C LYS A 48 23.48 -27.17 6.95
N ASN A 49 22.84 -27.48 5.82
CA ASN A 49 22.93 -28.80 5.19
C ASN A 49 23.94 -28.85 4.02
N GLY A 50 24.58 -27.73 3.70
CA GLY A 50 25.32 -27.59 2.45
C GLY A 50 24.38 -27.38 1.25
N CYS A 51 24.96 -26.99 0.11
CA CYS A 51 24.18 -26.65 -1.07
C CYS A 51 24.90 -27.08 -2.35
N SER A 52 24.20 -27.75 -3.26
CA SER A 52 24.72 -28.00 -4.60
C SER A 52 24.81 -26.69 -5.39
N ARG A 53 25.69 -26.67 -6.39
CA ARG A 53 25.89 -25.51 -7.26
C ARG A 53 24.65 -25.21 -8.10
N GLU A 54 23.94 -26.26 -8.53
CA GLU A 54 22.68 -26.19 -9.28
C GLU A 54 21.60 -25.52 -8.44
N TYR A 55 21.41 -25.96 -7.20
CA TYR A 55 20.41 -25.37 -6.30
C TYR A 55 20.71 -23.90 -5.99
N SER A 56 21.98 -23.53 -5.81
CA SER A 56 22.38 -22.12 -5.65
C SER A 56 22.00 -21.27 -6.86
N LYS A 57 22.15 -21.79 -8.09
CA LYS A 57 21.73 -21.06 -9.31
C LYS A 57 20.22 -20.87 -9.35
N GLU A 58 19.44 -21.91 -9.01
CA GLU A 58 17.98 -21.83 -8.98
C GLU A 58 17.47 -20.84 -7.93
N MET A 59 18.10 -20.82 -6.75
CA MET A 59 17.82 -19.83 -5.71
C MET A 59 18.07 -18.41 -6.19
N PHE A 60 19.21 -18.15 -6.82
CA PHE A 60 19.51 -16.82 -7.38
C PHE A 60 18.46 -16.39 -8.41
N PHE A 61 18.14 -17.28 -9.35
CA PHE A 61 17.18 -17.00 -10.42
C PHE A 61 15.76 -16.75 -9.88
N THR A 62 15.37 -17.49 -8.83
CA THR A 62 14.09 -17.26 -8.15
C THR A 62 14.04 -15.87 -7.51
N PHE A 63 15.10 -15.46 -6.83
CA PHE A 63 15.21 -14.13 -6.24
C PHE A 63 15.16 -13.02 -7.31
N GLU A 64 15.89 -13.20 -8.40
CA GLU A 64 15.88 -12.29 -9.55
C GLU A 64 14.46 -12.14 -10.13
N LYS A 65 13.73 -13.25 -10.31
CA LYS A 65 12.34 -13.22 -10.77
C LYS A 65 11.42 -12.48 -9.80
N ILE A 66 11.57 -12.67 -8.48
CA ILE A 66 10.78 -11.96 -7.47
C ILE A 66 11.02 -10.45 -7.59
N LEU A 67 12.28 -10.01 -7.66
CA LEU A 67 12.60 -8.59 -7.80
C LEU A 67 12.13 -8.00 -9.13
N LYS A 68 12.25 -8.75 -10.24
CA LYS A 68 11.75 -8.31 -11.54
C LYS A 68 10.22 -8.18 -11.53
N CYS A 69 9.51 -9.12 -10.92
CA CYS A 69 8.07 -9.04 -10.74
C CYS A 69 7.69 -7.81 -9.90
N TYR A 70 8.38 -7.60 -8.77
CA TYR A 70 8.19 -6.40 -7.96
C TYR A 70 8.42 -5.11 -8.77
N GLY A 71 9.45 -5.05 -9.61
CA GLY A 71 9.69 -3.90 -10.51
C GLY A 71 8.52 -3.62 -11.46
N ILE A 72 8.01 -4.66 -12.13
CA ILE A 72 6.84 -4.53 -13.03
C ILE A 72 5.60 -4.04 -12.25
N VAL A 73 5.38 -4.60 -11.07
CA VAL A 73 4.25 -4.24 -10.19
C VAL A 73 4.39 -2.81 -9.69
N LYS A 74 5.59 -2.41 -9.30
CA LYS A 74 5.94 -1.05 -8.89
C LYS A 74 5.60 -0.05 -10.02
N ASP A 75 6.10 -0.28 -11.22
CA ASP A 75 5.96 0.66 -12.35
C ASP A 75 4.51 0.82 -12.81
N ASN A 76 3.74 -0.27 -12.81
CA ASN A 76 2.33 -0.24 -13.23
C ASN A 76 1.44 0.48 -12.20
N TYR A 77 1.67 0.23 -10.91
CA TYR A 77 0.76 0.66 -9.85
C TYR A 77 1.18 1.95 -9.15
N GLN A 78 2.39 2.48 -9.40
CA GLN A 78 2.82 3.76 -8.84
C GLN A 78 1.83 4.90 -9.13
N ARG A 79 1.34 4.99 -10.37
CA ARG A 79 0.35 6.01 -10.77
C ARG A 79 -1.01 5.79 -10.11
N LEU A 80 -1.43 4.53 -9.98
CA LEU A 80 -2.70 4.19 -9.35
C LEU A 80 -2.69 4.53 -7.85
N ILE A 81 -1.60 4.19 -7.16
CA ILE A 81 -1.42 4.49 -5.73
C ILE A 81 -1.40 6.01 -5.52
N PHE A 82 -0.72 6.76 -6.39
CA PHE A 82 -0.76 8.23 -6.34
C PHE A 82 -2.18 8.78 -6.47
N PHE A 83 -2.91 8.31 -7.48
CA PHE A 83 -4.30 8.73 -7.70
C PHE A 83 -5.17 8.39 -6.49
N GLN A 84 -5.01 7.19 -5.91
CA GLN A 84 -5.74 6.76 -4.72
C GLN A 84 -5.45 7.65 -3.52
N ILE A 85 -4.19 8.02 -3.26
CA ILE A 85 -3.84 8.90 -2.15
C ILE A 85 -4.46 10.29 -2.32
N PHE A 86 -4.35 10.84 -3.53
CA PHE A 86 -4.94 12.13 -3.86
C PHE A 86 -6.45 12.08 -3.68
N GLU A 87 -7.11 11.07 -4.25
CA GLU A 87 -8.54 10.86 -4.11
C GLU A 87 -8.97 10.77 -2.64
N VAL A 88 -8.28 9.96 -1.83
CA VAL A 88 -8.58 9.83 -0.38
C VAL A 88 -8.42 11.17 0.33
N PHE A 89 -7.38 11.95 0.01
CA PHE A 89 -7.17 13.26 0.61
C PHE A 89 -8.33 14.22 0.30
N PHE A 90 -8.63 14.41 -0.99
CA PHE A 90 -9.69 15.34 -1.42
C PHE A 90 -11.07 14.89 -0.94
N GLN A 91 -11.37 13.60 -1.06
CA GLN A 91 -12.63 13.06 -0.60
C GLN A 91 -12.78 13.22 0.92
N SER A 92 -11.71 13.02 1.70
CA SER A 92 -11.75 13.26 3.14
C SER A 92 -12.04 14.74 3.47
N LEU A 93 -11.41 15.69 2.78
CA LEU A 93 -11.70 17.12 2.97
C LEU A 93 -13.15 17.47 2.61
N CYS A 94 -13.66 16.97 1.48
CA CYS A 94 -15.05 17.17 1.08
C CYS A 94 -16.02 16.60 2.13
N ASN A 95 -15.74 15.41 2.66
CA ASN A 95 -16.59 14.78 3.68
C ASN A 95 -16.57 15.54 5.00
N ILE A 96 -15.42 16.09 5.40
CA ILE A 96 -15.30 16.95 6.58
C ILE A 96 -16.10 18.24 6.39
N LYS A 97 -15.99 18.87 5.21
CA LYS A 97 -16.78 20.07 4.89
C LYS A 97 -18.28 19.78 4.92
N LEU A 98 -18.72 18.69 4.28
CA LEU A 98 -20.12 18.25 4.31
C LEU A 98 -20.60 17.97 5.74
N LEU A 99 -19.76 17.39 6.59
CA LEU A 99 -20.09 17.14 7.98
C LEU A 99 -20.26 18.44 8.77
N ILE A 100 -19.39 19.43 8.56
CA ILE A 100 -19.49 20.74 9.20
C ILE A 100 -20.77 21.46 8.74
N ASP A 101 -21.03 21.50 7.44
CA ASP A 101 -22.23 22.16 6.89
C ASP A 101 -23.52 21.48 7.41
N TYR A 102 -23.54 20.14 7.43
CA TYR A 102 -24.65 19.38 8.01
C TYR A 102 -24.83 19.66 9.51
N SER A 103 -23.73 19.80 10.27
CA SER A 103 -23.81 20.10 11.70
C SER A 103 -24.38 21.49 11.98
N ASN A 104 -24.02 22.49 11.17
CA ASN A 104 -24.56 23.84 11.27
C ASN A 104 -26.05 23.89 10.92
N ASP A 105 -26.45 23.21 9.85
CA ASP A 105 -27.86 23.09 9.46
C ASP A 105 -28.69 22.35 10.51
N TYR A 106 -28.13 21.30 11.13
CA TYR A 106 -28.79 20.55 12.20
C TYR A 106 -29.02 21.41 13.46
N ILE A 107 -28.02 22.21 13.86
CA ILE A 107 -28.18 23.16 14.98
C ILE A 107 -29.31 24.17 14.68
N ASN A 108 -29.42 24.62 13.43
CA ASN A 108 -30.41 25.62 13.02
C ASN A 108 -31.82 25.05 12.79
N ARG A 109 -31.96 23.76 12.45
CA ARG A 109 -33.25 23.11 12.17
C ARG A 109 -33.69 22.20 13.31
N THR A 110 -34.52 22.73 14.20
CA THR A 110 -35.20 21.94 15.23
C THR A 110 -36.24 20.97 14.62
N VAL A 111 -35.92 19.67 14.72
CA VAL A 111 -36.81 18.52 15.02
C VAL A 111 -37.79 17.98 13.98
N ALA A 112 -38.12 18.63 12.87
CA ALA A 112 -39.20 18.10 12.00
C ALA A 112 -38.84 17.91 10.52
N ASP A 113 -37.88 17.04 10.19
CA ASP A 113 -38.04 16.22 8.97
C ASP A 113 -37.07 15.03 8.89
N ASN A 114 -37.51 14.02 8.14
CA ASN A 114 -37.01 12.65 8.06
C ASN A 114 -35.49 12.44 8.11
N GLN A 115 -35.09 11.46 8.93
CA GLN A 115 -33.74 10.94 9.13
C GLN A 115 -33.11 10.48 7.81
N SER A 116 -32.35 11.36 7.16
CA SER A 116 -31.65 11.04 5.91
C SER A 116 -30.51 10.04 6.19
N SER A 117 -30.48 8.92 5.47
CA SER A 117 -29.46 7.85 5.59
C SER A 117 -28.11 8.21 4.95
N LEU A 118 -28.01 9.39 4.33
CA LEU A 118 -26.87 9.84 3.55
C LEU A 118 -25.59 10.05 4.38
N PRO A 119 -25.61 10.67 5.57
CA PRO A 119 -24.40 10.85 6.39
C PRO A 119 -23.76 9.53 6.80
N THR A 120 -24.56 8.53 7.14
CA THR A 120 -24.08 7.19 7.50
C THR A 120 -23.37 6.52 6.32
N PHE A 121 -23.91 6.64 5.10
CA PHE A 121 -23.29 6.10 3.89
C PHE A 121 -21.94 6.76 3.61
N VAL A 122 -21.87 8.09 3.70
CA VAL A 122 -20.62 8.85 3.50
C VAL A 122 -19.56 8.42 4.51
N PHE A 123 -19.93 8.30 5.79
CA PHE A 123 -19.02 7.86 6.85
C PHE A 123 -18.46 6.45 6.60
N VAL A 124 -19.33 5.48 6.28
CA VAL A 124 -18.91 4.11 5.95
C VAL A 124 -17.95 4.10 4.76
N TRP A 125 -18.19 4.95 3.76
CA TRP A 125 -17.31 5.08 2.61
C TRP A 125 -15.92 5.63 2.99
N VAL A 126 -15.85 6.64 3.85
CA VAL A 126 -14.58 7.20 4.36
C VAL A 126 -13.79 6.14 5.11
N VAL A 127 -14.44 5.45 6.06
CA VAL A 127 -13.83 4.41 6.87
C VAL A 127 -13.26 3.31 5.98
N LYS A 128 -14.03 2.84 5.00
CA LYS A 128 -13.57 1.85 4.01
C LYS A 128 -12.28 2.31 3.32
N ARG A 129 -12.23 3.56 2.84
CA ARG A 129 -11.08 4.13 2.14
C ARG A 129 -9.82 4.21 3.02
N ILE A 130 -9.97 4.68 4.26
CA ILE A 130 -8.88 4.73 5.23
C ILE A 130 -8.36 3.33 5.53
N VAL A 131 -9.26 2.37 5.78
CA VAL A 131 -8.91 0.97 6.05
C VAL A 131 -8.11 0.38 4.87
N THR A 132 -8.53 0.59 3.62
CA THR A 132 -7.78 0.14 2.44
C THR A 132 -6.37 0.76 2.39
N GLN A 133 -6.24 2.05 2.70
CA GLN A 133 -4.94 2.75 2.72
C GLN A 133 -4.01 2.22 3.83
N VAL A 134 -4.56 1.91 5.00
CA VAL A 134 -3.82 1.26 6.11
C VAL A 134 -3.32 -0.12 5.66
N PHE A 135 -4.19 -0.95 5.08
CA PHE A 135 -3.81 -2.28 4.58
C PHE A 135 -2.71 -2.20 3.51
N LEU A 136 -2.81 -1.23 2.59
CA LEU A 136 -1.77 -0.98 1.60
C LEU A 136 -0.42 -0.69 2.25
N SER A 137 -0.40 0.22 3.22
CA SER A 137 0.82 0.59 3.92
C SER A 137 1.43 -0.60 4.68
N LEU A 138 0.61 -1.41 5.36
CA LEU A 138 1.06 -2.59 6.09
C LEU A 138 1.62 -3.69 5.18
N VAL A 139 0.97 -3.93 4.03
CA VAL A 139 1.42 -4.94 3.07
C VAL A 139 2.78 -4.56 2.47
N PHE A 140 3.00 -3.28 2.15
CA PHE A 140 4.32 -2.81 1.71
C PHE A 140 5.37 -2.88 2.80
N ASP A 141 5.04 -2.50 4.02
CA ASP A 141 5.98 -2.55 5.14
C ASP A 141 6.46 -3.99 5.39
N SER A 142 5.52 -4.95 5.40
CA SER A 142 5.83 -6.38 5.50
C SER A 142 6.70 -6.87 4.34
N PHE A 143 6.45 -6.42 3.12
CA PHE A 143 7.30 -6.74 1.97
C PHE A 143 8.73 -6.20 2.16
N TYR A 144 8.87 -4.95 2.58
CA TYR A 144 10.18 -4.34 2.82
C TYR A 144 10.93 -4.97 3.97
N GLU A 145 10.23 -5.43 5.01
CA GLU A 145 10.83 -6.17 6.10
C GLU A 145 11.31 -7.55 5.62
N ALA A 146 10.50 -8.29 4.85
CA ALA A 146 10.89 -9.58 4.28
C ALA A 146 12.13 -9.46 3.36
N GLU A 147 12.18 -8.38 2.59
CA GLU A 147 13.32 -8.02 1.78
C GLU A 147 14.57 -7.75 2.63
N LYS A 148 14.47 -6.82 3.59
CA LYS A 148 15.57 -6.51 4.53
C LYS A 148 16.08 -7.76 5.25
N ASN A 149 15.20 -8.67 5.63
CA ASN A 149 15.55 -9.95 6.24
C ASN A 149 16.31 -10.86 5.28
N SER A 150 15.93 -10.88 4.00
CA SER A 150 16.65 -11.63 2.96
C SER A 150 18.07 -11.07 2.74
N TYR A 151 18.20 -9.74 2.72
CA TYR A 151 19.50 -9.05 2.65
C TYR A 151 20.38 -9.39 3.87
N ASN A 152 19.83 -9.30 5.08
CA ASN A 152 20.55 -9.61 6.32
C ASN A 152 20.97 -11.08 6.40
N SER A 153 20.09 -12.01 6.02
CA SER A 153 20.43 -13.43 5.94
C SER A 153 21.58 -13.68 4.98
N CYS A 154 21.60 -13.02 3.80
CA CYS A 154 22.73 -13.12 2.89
C CYS A 154 24.04 -12.62 3.51
N LEU A 155 24.01 -11.55 4.33
CA LEU A 155 25.21 -11.08 5.04
C LEU A 155 25.71 -12.10 6.08
N ILE A 156 24.80 -12.73 6.85
CA ILE A 156 25.14 -13.76 7.83
C ILE A 156 25.69 -15.02 7.17
N VAL A 157 25.09 -15.46 6.05
CA VAL A 157 25.58 -16.62 5.29
C VAL A 157 26.95 -16.33 4.69
N LEU A 158 27.16 -15.10 4.21
CA LEU A 158 28.42 -14.66 3.62
C LEU A 158 29.60 -14.71 4.60
N SER A 159 29.37 -14.46 5.91
CA SER A 159 30.42 -14.58 6.93
C SER A 159 30.76 -16.03 7.27
N ASN A 160 29.80 -16.95 7.20
CA ASN A 160 29.92 -18.27 7.84
C ASN A 160 30.19 -19.44 6.88
N ASN A 161 29.82 -19.36 5.59
CA ASN A 161 29.90 -20.50 4.67
C ASN A 161 30.64 -20.13 3.37
N TYR A 162 31.71 -20.84 3.02
CA TYR A 162 32.53 -20.57 1.82
C TYR A 162 31.82 -20.90 0.50
N ASP A 163 31.03 -21.96 0.44
CA ASP A 163 30.39 -22.43 -0.80
C ASP A 163 29.25 -21.51 -1.23
N GLN A 164 28.57 -20.90 -0.26
CA GLN A 164 27.42 -20.02 -0.51
C GLN A 164 27.78 -18.55 -0.68
N LYS A 165 29.07 -18.19 -0.54
CA LYS A 165 29.52 -16.79 -0.71
C LYS A 165 29.18 -16.25 -2.09
N ARG A 166 29.29 -17.07 -3.13
CA ARG A 166 29.02 -16.64 -4.51
C ARG A 166 27.55 -16.28 -4.71
N LEU A 167 26.64 -17.13 -4.20
CA LEU A 167 25.20 -16.87 -4.24
C LEU A 167 24.87 -15.56 -3.52
N CYS A 168 25.28 -15.43 -2.25
CA CYS A 168 24.97 -14.26 -1.44
C CYS A 168 25.57 -12.96 -2.03
N LYS A 169 26.81 -12.99 -2.54
CA LYS A 169 27.40 -11.83 -3.23
C LYS A 169 26.59 -11.41 -4.46
N ASN A 170 26.10 -12.36 -5.25
CA ASN A 170 25.29 -12.07 -6.42
C ASN A 170 23.93 -11.49 -6.02
N VAL A 171 23.28 -12.07 -5.00
CA VAL A 171 22.01 -11.56 -4.45
C VAL A 171 22.18 -10.12 -3.94
N LEU A 172 23.21 -9.84 -3.14
CA LEU A 172 23.47 -8.51 -2.59
C LEU A 172 23.76 -7.48 -3.71
N ARG A 173 24.50 -7.88 -4.75
CA ARG A 173 24.75 -7.03 -5.93
C ARG A 173 23.46 -6.73 -6.70
N LEU A 174 22.66 -7.76 -6.95
CA LEU A 174 21.39 -7.62 -7.66
C LEU A 174 20.41 -6.75 -6.87
N HIS A 175 20.29 -7.00 -5.57
CA HIS A 175 19.49 -6.19 -4.66
C HIS A 175 19.87 -4.72 -4.76
N ARG A 176 21.16 -4.38 -4.62
CA ARG A 176 21.64 -3.00 -4.72
C ARG A 176 21.32 -2.33 -6.06
N ALA A 177 21.32 -3.10 -7.15
CA ALA A 177 21.09 -2.58 -8.49
C ALA A 177 19.59 -2.47 -8.86
N SER A 178 18.77 -3.39 -8.37
CA SER A 178 17.38 -3.55 -8.81
C SER A 178 16.35 -3.14 -7.76
N PHE A 179 16.67 -3.26 -6.47
CA PHE A 179 15.73 -2.92 -5.42
C PHE A 179 15.74 -1.44 -5.13
N SER A 180 14.56 -0.85 -5.17
CA SER A 180 14.30 0.47 -4.62
C SER A 180 12.89 0.48 -4.07
N LYS A 181 12.72 0.97 -2.83
CA LYS A 181 11.39 1.17 -2.24
C LYS A 181 10.49 1.95 -3.20
N LEU A 182 9.19 1.65 -3.20
CA LEU A 182 8.24 2.38 -4.02
C LEU A 182 8.22 3.84 -3.57
N ARG A 183 8.58 4.74 -4.49
CA ARG A 183 8.50 6.19 -4.31
C ARG A 183 7.40 6.72 -5.20
N ILE A 184 6.43 7.41 -4.64
CA ILE A 184 5.37 8.07 -5.40
C ILE A 184 5.88 9.43 -5.86
N CYS A 185 5.88 9.63 -7.18
CA CYS A 185 6.32 10.87 -7.83
C CYS A 185 7.71 11.36 -7.38
N GLY A 186 8.57 10.45 -6.89
CA GLY A 186 9.88 10.78 -6.33
C GLY A 186 9.86 11.48 -4.96
N MET A 187 8.70 11.79 -4.40
CA MET A 187 8.56 12.60 -3.19
C MET A 187 8.41 11.78 -1.91
N PHE A 188 7.53 10.76 -1.92
CA PHE A 188 7.15 10.02 -0.71
C PHE A 188 7.35 8.52 -0.90
N TYR A 189 7.82 7.84 0.15
CA TYR A 189 7.83 6.37 0.17
C TYR A 189 6.45 5.85 0.55
N VAL A 190 6.02 4.75 -0.06
CA VAL A 190 4.78 4.07 0.36
C VAL A 190 5.10 3.17 1.54
N ASP A 191 5.04 3.73 2.74
CA ASP A 191 5.23 3.04 4.00
C ASP A 191 4.22 3.53 5.04
N VAL A 192 4.30 3.00 6.27
CA VAL A 192 3.43 3.41 7.38
C VAL A 192 3.57 4.91 7.69
N CYS A 193 4.74 5.52 7.44
CA CYS A 193 4.95 6.94 7.68
C CYS A 193 4.13 7.80 6.73
N HIS A 194 3.92 7.35 5.49
CA HIS A 194 3.07 8.06 4.54
C HIS A 194 1.63 8.24 5.02
N LEU A 195 1.05 7.23 5.65
CA LEU A 195 -0.28 7.33 6.24
C LEU A 195 -0.31 8.38 7.35
N LEU A 196 0.72 8.44 8.20
CA LEU A 196 0.83 9.44 9.27
C LEU A 196 0.92 10.85 8.69
N CYS A 197 1.72 11.07 7.65
CA CYS A 197 1.80 12.36 6.96
C CYS A 197 0.44 12.76 6.35
N LEU A 198 -0.31 11.80 5.79
CA LEU A 198 -1.63 12.08 5.23
C LEU A 198 -2.62 12.50 6.33
N ILE A 199 -2.60 11.82 7.49
CA ILE A 199 -3.43 12.15 8.64
C ILE A 199 -3.06 13.53 9.19
N GLU A 200 -1.77 13.82 9.36
CA GLU A 200 -1.28 15.12 9.80
C GLU A 200 -1.76 16.25 8.87
N LEU A 201 -1.61 16.05 7.55
CA LEU A 201 -2.09 17.00 6.56
C LEU A 201 -3.61 17.18 6.67
N LEU A 202 -4.37 16.10 6.75
CA LEU A 202 -5.82 16.15 6.88
C LEU A 202 -6.25 16.90 8.15
N THR A 203 -5.62 16.63 9.29
CA THR A 203 -5.89 17.32 10.55
C THR A 203 -5.61 18.81 10.44
N ASN A 204 -4.47 19.21 9.86
CA ASN A 204 -4.13 20.62 9.68
C ASN A 204 -5.16 21.35 8.81
N TYR A 205 -5.57 20.77 7.68
CA TYR A 205 -6.61 21.36 6.83
C TYR A 205 -7.98 21.36 7.51
N THR A 206 -8.29 20.35 8.33
CA THR A 206 -9.53 20.30 9.11
C THR A 206 -9.58 21.45 10.12
N ILE A 207 -8.49 21.73 10.83
CA ILE A 207 -8.38 22.86 11.76
C ILE A 207 -8.63 24.18 11.02
N VAL A 208 -8.00 24.37 9.86
CA VAL A 208 -8.21 25.57 9.04
C VAL A 208 -9.67 25.70 8.60
N LEU A 209 -10.30 24.61 8.13
CA LEU A 209 -11.71 24.62 7.77
C LEU A 209 -12.62 24.98 8.95
N LEU A 210 -12.30 24.52 10.17
CA LEU A 210 -13.04 24.87 11.38
C LEU A 210 -12.88 26.36 11.74
N GLN A 211 -11.68 26.92 11.60
CA GLN A 211 -11.41 28.36 11.84
C GLN A 211 -12.17 29.29 10.90
N PHE A 212 -12.53 28.83 9.70
CA PHE A 212 -13.35 29.63 8.78
C PHE A 212 -14.85 29.57 9.10
N VAL A 213 -15.27 28.65 9.97
CA VAL A 213 -16.67 28.42 10.30
C VAL A 213 -17.06 29.01 11.66
N PHE A 214 -16.15 29.00 12.64
CA PHE A 214 -16.34 29.51 13.99
C PHE A 214 -15.44 30.73 14.26
#